data_AF-A0AAN7CF93-F1
#
_entry.id   AF-A0AAN7CF93-F1
#
_cell.length_a   1.000
_cell.length_b   1.000
_cell.length_c   1.000
_cell.angle_alpha   90.00
_cell.angle_beta   90.00
_cell.angle_gamma   90.00
#
_symmetry.space_group_name_H-M   'P 1'
#
loop_
_entity.id
_entity.type
_entity.pdbx_description
1 polymer ?
#
loop_
_entity_poly.entity_id
_entity_poly.type
_entity_poly.pdbx_seq_one_letter_code
_entity_poly.pdbx_strand_id
1 'polypeptide(L)'
;MAAQAPTEELRQLSVEGSGSKSKPDASAASNANLNHDSDDSEDDAEDTAAAGGETGAAKKKRKRKPRKKKKNPKQQSDPPRVLISQLFPDKKYPKGEEVEYVNENRYRTTSEEKRHLDNLKSEFVNDYRHAAEAHRQVRQWAQKNIKPGQTLTEIAVGIEDAVRALTGHQGLEEGDALVAGMGFPTGLSINHCAAHYTPNAGNKMVLQEDDVMKIDFGVHVNGNIVDSAFTMAFNPRYDPLLEAVKAATNEGIKQAGIDARLGEIGGAIQEVMESYEVEIDGTAYPVKSIKNLNGHTILPYNIHGTKSVPIVKSNDNTKMEEGDVFAIETFGSTGQGFVREDGEVSHYALRSDAPKGDLRLTSAKSLLNVIKKNFGTLPFCRRYLDRLGQEKYLLGLNNLVSNGIVESYPPLVDRKGSYTAQFEHTILIRPTVKEVISRGEDY
;
A
#
# COMPACT_ATOMS: atom_id res chain seq x y z
N MET A 1 0.06 2.17 -5.59
CA MET A 1 0.36 3.55 -6.10
C MET A 1 1.73 3.56 -6.80
N ALA A 2 1.75 3.33 -8.12
CA ALA A 2 2.97 2.92 -8.84
C ALA A 2 4.25 3.74 -8.61
N ALA A 3 5.40 3.10 -8.42
CA ALA A 3 6.71 3.75 -8.50
C ALA A 3 7.29 3.75 -9.93
N GLN A 4 8.08 4.78 -10.28
CA GLN A 4 8.85 4.84 -11.52
C GLN A 4 10.34 4.63 -11.26
N ALA A 5 11.01 3.88 -12.14
CA ALA A 5 12.48 3.82 -12.15
C ALA A 5 13.08 5.20 -12.51
N PRO A 6 14.15 5.65 -11.83
CA PRO A 6 14.91 6.82 -12.24
C PRO A 6 15.35 6.71 -13.70
N THR A 7 14.99 7.69 -14.54
CA THR A 7 15.26 7.66 -15.99
C THR A 7 16.75 7.57 -16.35
N GLU A 8 17.64 7.85 -15.40
CA GLU A 8 19.09 7.83 -15.57
C GLU A 8 19.69 6.42 -15.37
N GLU A 9 19.07 5.58 -14.53
CA GLU A 9 19.47 4.17 -14.33
C GLU A 9 19.07 3.30 -15.54
N LEU A 10 17.88 3.56 -16.11
CA LEU A 10 17.41 2.89 -17.33
C LEU A 10 18.33 3.11 -18.55
N ARG A 11 19.12 4.20 -18.57
CA ARG A 11 20.12 4.45 -19.62
C ARG A 11 21.38 3.60 -19.47
N GLN A 12 21.66 3.05 -18.28
CA GLN A 12 22.83 2.21 -18.02
C GLN A 12 22.57 0.73 -18.34
N LEU A 13 21.32 0.33 -18.59
CA LEU A 13 20.93 -1.01 -19.02
C LEU A 13 21.17 -1.24 -20.53
N SER A 14 22.38 -0.98 -21.01
CA SER A 14 22.86 -1.42 -22.32
C SER A 14 23.53 -2.79 -22.20
N VAL A 15 23.01 -3.80 -22.90
CA VAL A 15 23.56 -5.16 -22.87
C VAL A 15 24.76 -5.27 -23.82
N GLU A 16 25.97 -5.05 -23.30
CA GLU A 16 27.22 -5.47 -23.93
C GLU A 16 28.09 -6.24 -22.91
N GLY A 17 28.77 -7.29 -23.37
CA GLY A 17 29.20 -8.39 -22.51
C GLY A 17 30.69 -8.43 -22.13
N SER A 18 30.94 -9.05 -20.97
CA SER A 18 32.21 -9.64 -20.50
C SER A 18 33.40 -8.70 -20.21
N GLY A 19 34.00 -8.86 -19.02
CA GLY A 19 35.27 -8.21 -18.68
C GLY A 19 35.56 -8.20 -17.18
N SER A 20 36.23 -9.22 -16.66
CA SER A 20 36.63 -9.29 -15.25
C SER A 20 37.80 -8.34 -14.91
N LYS A 21 37.82 -7.82 -13.68
CA LYS A 21 39.05 -7.69 -12.85
C LYS A 21 38.74 -7.33 -11.39
N SER A 22 39.77 -7.46 -10.55
CA SER A 22 39.70 -7.74 -9.11
C SER A 22 39.98 -6.55 -8.18
N LYS A 23 39.55 -6.74 -6.91
CA LYS A 23 40.06 -6.20 -5.60
C LYS A 23 41.59 -5.90 -5.55
N PRO A 24 42.16 -5.21 -4.51
CA PRO A 24 41.67 -4.99 -3.12
C PRO A 24 41.87 -3.53 -2.59
N ASP A 25 41.92 -3.13 -1.30
CA ASP A 25 41.80 -3.76 0.04
C ASP A 25 41.47 -2.71 1.16
N ALA A 26 41.21 -3.19 2.39
CA ALA A 26 41.44 -2.55 3.71
C ALA A 26 40.67 -1.25 4.09
N SER A 27 40.45 -0.88 5.37
CA SER A 27 40.82 -1.43 6.69
C SER A 27 39.76 -1.11 7.76
N ALA A 28 39.80 -1.83 8.90
CA ALA A 28 39.01 -1.53 10.09
C ALA A 28 39.86 -0.82 11.18
N ALA A 29 39.22 0.00 12.03
CA ALA A 29 39.80 0.48 13.28
C ALA A 29 38.71 0.63 14.35
N SER A 30 38.98 0.07 15.53
CA SER A 30 38.15 0.09 16.73
C SER A 30 38.45 1.27 17.63
N ASN A 31 37.50 1.70 18.47
CA ASN A 31 37.75 1.81 19.92
C ASN A 31 36.46 1.90 20.75
N ALA A 32 36.59 1.59 22.04
CA ALA A 32 35.50 1.41 23.00
C ALA A 32 35.69 2.27 24.27
N ASN A 33 34.77 2.11 25.23
CA ASN A 33 34.67 2.76 26.55
C ASN A 33 34.19 4.23 26.52
N LEU A 34 33.42 4.73 27.51
CA LEU A 34 33.38 4.39 28.95
C LEU A 34 31.96 4.28 29.55
N ASN A 35 31.86 3.60 30.70
CA ASN A 35 30.67 3.50 31.57
C ASN A 35 30.68 4.59 32.68
N HIS A 36 29.49 5.06 33.04
CA HIS A 36 29.02 5.61 34.34
C HIS A 36 27.51 5.91 34.14
N ASP A 37 26.60 5.82 35.11
CA ASP A 37 26.69 5.35 36.50
C ASP A 37 25.33 4.77 36.92
N SER A 38 25.26 4.02 38.02
CA SER A 38 24.01 3.47 38.59
C SER A 38 23.39 4.39 39.65
N ASP A 39 22.29 3.92 40.26
CA ASP A 39 21.60 4.43 41.46
C ASP A 39 20.50 5.48 41.18
N ASP A 40 19.33 5.46 41.82
CA ASP A 40 18.66 4.40 42.60
C ASP A 40 17.17 4.76 42.76
N SER A 41 16.30 3.79 43.07
CA SER A 41 15.12 3.89 43.96
C SER A 41 14.03 2.88 43.62
N GLU A 42 13.74 1.98 44.58
CA GLU A 42 12.61 1.05 44.55
C GLU A 42 11.34 1.69 45.13
N ASP A 43 10.19 1.41 44.51
CA ASP A 43 8.88 1.48 45.16
C ASP A 43 8.74 0.29 46.14
N ASP A 44 8.05 0.46 47.28
CA ASP A 44 6.67 -0.03 47.38
C ASP A 44 5.99 0.29 48.71
N ALA A 45 4.66 0.34 48.68
CA ALA A 45 3.82 0.54 49.85
C ALA A 45 2.79 -0.59 49.97
N GLU A 46 2.73 -1.27 51.12
CA GLU A 46 1.61 -2.14 51.49
C GLU A 46 1.02 -1.71 52.83
N ASP A 47 -0.28 -1.42 52.84
CA ASP A 47 -1.08 -1.42 54.06
C ASP A 47 -2.49 -1.92 53.75
N THR A 48 -2.80 -3.15 54.16
CA THR A 48 -4.16 -3.70 54.11
C THR A 48 -4.47 -4.55 55.35
N ALA A 49 -5.39 -4.06 56.18
CA ALA A 49 -6.12 -4.90 57.13
C ALA A 49 -7.51 -4.31 57.41
N ALA A 50 -8.55 -5.04 56.99
CA ALA A 50 -9.94 -4.77 57.36
C ALA A 50 -10.53 -5.98 58.06
N ALA A 51 -11.27 -5.78 59.16
CA ALA A 51 -11.91 -6.85 59.90
C ALA A 51 -13.25 -6.42 60.52
N GLY A 52 -14.23 -7.34 60.51
CA GLY A 52 -15.34 -7.37 61.47
C GLY A 52 -16.75 -7.18 60.90
N GLY A 53 -17.65 -8.13 61.19
CA GLY A 53 -19.07 -7.79 61.45
C GLY A 53 -20.17 -8.51 60.65
N GLU A 54 -20.43 -9.77 61.02
CA GLU A 54 -21.74 -10.45 60.98
C GLU A 54 -22.95 -9.57 61.42
N THR A 55 -24.25 -9.88 61.19
CA THR A 55 -25.03 -11.00 60.58
C THR A 55 -26.43 -10.47 60.18
N GLY A 56 -27.22 -11.20 59.38
CA GLY A 56 -28.66 -10.90 59.21
C GLY A 56 -29.37 -11.59 58.05
N ALA A 57 -30.14 -12.65 58.31
CA ALA A 57 -30.81 -13.44 57.27
C ALA A 57 -32.23 -12.94 56.92
N ALA A 58 -32.50 -12.66 55.65
CA ALA A 58 -33.86 -12.47 55.12
C ALA A 58 -34.03 -13.02 53.70
N LYS A 59 -34.97 -13.95 53.50
CA LYS A 59 -35.25 -14.59 52.20
C LYS A 59 -35.85 -13.59 51.19
N LYS A 60 -35.05 -13.11 50.23
CA LYS A 60 -35.55 -12.39 49.02
C LYS A 60 -35.46 -13.27 47.76
N LYS A 61 -36.55 -13.34 47.00
CA LYS A 61 -36.63 -14.07 45.71
C LYS A 61 -35.55 -13.58 44.74
N ARG A 62 -34.63 -14.47 44.32
CA ARG A 62 -33.68 -14.20 43.23
C ARG A 62 -34.44 -13.95 41.91
N LYS A 63 -34.64 -12.68 41.53
CA LYS A 63 -34.89 -12.33 40.12
C LYS A 63 -33.68 -12.83 39.31
N ARG A 64 -33.89 -13.75 38.36
CA ARG A 64 -32.86 -14.12 37.38
C ARG A 64 -32.42 -12.83 36.67
N LYS A 65 -31.14 -12.44 36.77
CA LYS A 65 -30.56 -11.45 35.86
C LYS A 65 -30.79 -11.97 34.43
N PRO A 66 -31.25 -11.16 33.47
CA PRO A 66 -31.36 -11.62 32.09
C PRO A 66 -29.96 -12.06 31.65
N ARG A 67 -29.84 -13.28 31.12
CA ARG A 67 -28.62 -13.69 30.41
C ARG A 67 -28.36 -12.61 29.37
N LYS A 68 -27.19 -11.94 29.41
CA LYS A 68 -26.73 -11.15 28.27
C LYS A 68 -26.82 -12.09 27.07
N LYS A 69 -27.71 -11.80 26.10
CA LYS A 69 -27.67 -12.48 24.80
C LYS A 69 -26.22 -12.33 24.33
N LYS A 70 -25.53 -13.43 23.99
CA LYS A 70 -24.34 -13.32 23.16
C LYS A 70 -24.79 -12.50 21.96
N LYS A 71 -24.24 -11.30 21.77
CA LYS A 71 -24.43 -10.60 20.51
C LYS A 71 -23.85 -11.53 19.46
N ASN A 72 -24.62 -11.86 18.43
CA ASN A 72 -24.04 -12.52 17.27
C ASN A 72 -22.88 -11.64 16.77
N PRO A 73 -21.82 -12.23 16.19
CA PRO A 73 -20.81 -11.44 15.50
C PRO A 73 -21.50 -10.44 14.59
N LYS A 74 -21.09 -9.17 14.64
CA LYS A 74 -21.56 -8.20 13.65
C LYS A 74 -21.09 -8.72 12.29
N GLN A 75 -22.02 -8.86 11.35
CA GLN A 75 -21.68 -9.06 9.95
C GLN A 75 -21.45 -7.69 9.31
N GLN A 76 -20.64 -7.65 8.26
CA GLN A 76 -20.49 -6.45 7.44
C GLN A 76 -21.82 -6.14 6.70
N SER A 77 -22.06 -4.87 6.39
CA SER A 77 -23.20 -4.41 5.59
C SER A 77 -22.87 -4.41 4.09
N ASP A 78 -23.90 -4.23 3.24
CA ASP A 78 -23.73 -3.98 1.81
C ASP A 78 -24.47 -2.66 1.46
N PRO A 79 -23.77 -1.56 1.11
CA PRO A 79 -22.31 -1.41 1.05
C PRO A 79 -21.64 -1.53 2.44
N PRO A 80 -20.33 -1.86 2.49
CA PRO A 80 -19.59 -2.03 3.74
C PRO A 80 -19.48 -0.70 4.49
N ARG A 81 -19.97 -0.68 5.73
CA ARG A 81 -20.06 0.49 6.63
C ARG A 81 -19.86 0.16 8.12
N VAL A 82 -19.69 -1.12 8.48
CA VAL A 82 -19.35 -1.53 9.84
C VAL A 82 -17.84 -1.46 10.02
N LEU A 83 -17.38 -0.71 11.03
CA LEU A 83 -15.96 -0.57 11.36
C LEU A 83 -15.32 -1.94 11.61
N ILE A 84 -14.11 -2.17 11.09
CA ILE A 84 -13.39 -3.43 11.25
C ILE A 84 -13.16 -3.72 12.75
N SER A 85 -12.83 -2.72 13.56
CA SER A 85 -12.72 -2.82 15.03
C SER A 85 -14.01 -3.25 15.75
N GLN A 86 -15.18 -3.16 15.11
CA GLN A 86 -16.46 -3.68 15.63
C GLN A 86 -16.75 -5.12 15.16
N LEU A 87 -16.10 -5.58 14.10
CA LEU A 87 -16.10 -6.97 13.64
C LEU A 87 -15.12 -7.82 14.47
N PHE A 88 -14.00 -7.22 14.91
CA PHE A 88 -12.94 -7.83 15.72
C PHE A 88 -12.77 -7.10 17.08
N PRO A 89 -13.66 -7.33 18.08
CA PRO A 89 -13.68 -6.53 19.33
C PRO A 89 -12.50 -6.76 20.27
N ASP A 90 -11.71 -7.81 20.05
CA ASP A 90 -10.45 -8.08 20.76
C ASP A 90 -9.23 -7.43 20.07
N LYS A 91 -9.48 -6.65 19.01
CA LYS A 91 -8.48 -5.99 18.15
C LYS A 91 -7.48 -6.95 17.50
N LYS A 92 -7.81 -8.23 17.33
CA LYS A 92 -6.97 -9.20 16.61
C LYS A 92 -7.50 -9.38 15.20
N TYR A 93 -6.83 -8.78 14.23
CA TYR A 93 -7.26 -8.81 12.84
C TYR A 93 -6.70 -10.04 12.10
N PRO A 94 -7.36 -10.52 11.03
CA PRO A 94 -6.92 -11.70 10.29
C PRO A 94 -5.51 -11.57 9.74
N LYS A 95 -4.73 -12.66 9.82
CA LYS A 95 -3.43 -12.74 9.14
C LYS A 95 -3.59 -12.69 7.63
N GLY A 96 -2.54 -12.23 6.94
CA GLY A 96 -2.35 -12.53 5.53
C GLY A 96 -1.86 -13.96 5.32
N GLU A 97 -1.45 -14.27 4.09
CA GLU A 97 -0.78 -15.54 3.77
C GLU A 97 0.64 -15.55 4.37
N GLU A 98 0.88 -16.38 5.39
CA GLU A 98 2.22 -16.60 5.94
C GLU A 98 2.97 -17.68 5.15
N VAL A 99 4.09 -17.30 4.55
CA VAL A 99 4.97 -18.16 3.75
C VAL A 99 6.31 -18.32 4.48
N GLU A 100 6.71 -19.56 4.76
CA GLU A 100 8.02 -19.85 5.36
C GLU A 100 9.16 -19.46 4.42
N TYR A 101 10.27 -18.96 4.99
CA TYR A 101 11.48 -18.75 4.20
C TYR A 101 12.15 -20.07 3.83
N VAL A 102 12.72 -20.12 2.64
CA VAL A 102 13.44 -21.27 2.10
C VAL A 102 14.95 -21.16 2.33
N ASN A 103 15.68 -22.22 1.97
CA ASN A 103 17.14 -22.27 1.92
C ASN A 103 17.81 -21.84 3.25
N GLU A 104 18.82 -20.96 3.18
CA GLU A 104 19.60 -20.48 4.32
C GLU A 104 18.76 -19.77 5.39
N ASN A 105 17.55 -19.30 5.04
CA ASN A 105 16.64 -18.62 5.96
C ASN A 105 15.61 -19.56 6.63
N ARG A 106 15.59 -20.86 6.32
CA ARG A 106 14.60 -21.83 6.88
C ARG A 106 14.66 -22.02 8.40
N TYR A 107 15.79 -21.69 9.04
CA TYR A 107 15.92 -21.78 10.51
C TYR A 107 15.07 -20.74 11.27
N ARG A 108 14.63 -19.67 10.58
CA ARG A 108 13.96 -18.51 11.17
C ARG A 108 12.62 -18.85 11.82
N THR A 109 11.88 -19.80 11.25
CA THR A 109 10.55 -20.21 11.75
C THR A 109 10.62 -20.81 13.16
N THR A 110 11.69 -21.55 13.48
CA THR A 110 11.86 -22.25 14.76
C THR A 110 12.75 -21.50 15.77
N SER A 111 13.63 -20.61 15.30
CA SER A 111 14.52 -19.81 16.15
C SER A 111 13.75 -19.05 17.24
N GLU A 112 14.22 -19.17 18.49
CA GLU A 112 13.64 -18.44 19.63
C GLU A 112 13.91 -16.94 19.56
N GLU A 113 15.13 -16.55 19.14
CA GLU A 113 15.50 -15.15 18.89
C GLU A 113 14.57 -14.52 17.84
N LYS A 114 14.36 -15.18 16.69
CA LYS A 114 13.51 -14.63 15.63
C LYS A 114 12.04 -14.58 16.02
N ARG A 115 11.54 -15.57 16.77
CA ARG A 115 10.19 -15.50 17.36
C ARG A 115 10.06 -14.37 18.38
N HIS A 116 11.09 -14.09 19.19
CA HIS A 116 11.09 -12.95 20.11
C HIS A 116 11.05 -11.61 19.35
N LEU A 117 11.92 -11.41 18.35
CA LEU A 117 11.96 -10.21 17.52
C LEU A 117 10.63 -9.93 16.77
N ASP A 118 9.97 -10.99 16.29
CA ASP A 118 8.67 -10.89 15.60
C ASP A 118 7.55 -10.50 16.59
N ASN A 119 7.56 -11.08 17.80
CA ASN A 119 6.61 -10.71 18.87
C ASN A 119 6.75 -9.25 19.33
N LEU A 120 7.97 -8.69 19.33
CA LEU A 120 8.19 -7.26 19.62
C LEU A 120 7.53 -6.33 18.60
N LYS A 121 7.28 -6.81 17.36
CA LYS A 121 6.60 -6.05 16.30
C LYS A 121 5.09 -6.37 16.20
N SER A 122 4.50 -6.99 17.22
CA SER A 122 3.10 -7.46 17.20
C SER A 122 2.07 -6.37 16.90
N GLU A 123 2.15 -5.20 17.54
CA GLU A 123 1.24 -4.06 17.26
C GLU A 123 1.41 -3.53 15.83
N PHE A 124 2.65 -3.37 15.35
CA PHE A 124 2.96 -2.95 13.98
C PHE A 124 2.34 -3.89 12.95
N VAL A 125 2.50 -5.21 13.12
CA VAL A 125 1.89 -6.20 12.23
C VAL A 125 0.36 -6.17 12.35
N ASN A 126 -0.20 -5.90 13.54
CA ASN A 126 -1.64 -5.84 13.75
C ASN A 126 -2.29 -4.62 13.06
N ASP A 127 -1.64 -3.46 13.03
CA ASP A 127 -2.08 -2.29 12.25
C ASP A 127 -2.12 -2.60 10.74
N TYR A 128 -1.08 -3.27 10.23
CA TYR A 128 -1.07 -3.76 8.85
C TYR A 128 -2.22 -4.74 8.55
N ARG A 129 -2.54 -5.66 9.49
CA ARG A 129 -3.69 -6.56 9.36
C ARG A 129 -5.04 -5.83 9.40
N HIS A 130 -5.16 -4.76 10.21
CA HIS A 130 -6.35 -3.91 10.25
C HIS A 130 -6.59 -3.22 8.90
N ALA A 131 -5.54 -2.59 8.34
CA ALA A 131 -5.59 -1.95 7.03
C ALA A 131 -5.88 -2.95 5.90
N ALA A 132 -5.23 -4.12 5.91
CA ALA A 132 -5.44 -5.16 4.91
C ALA A 132 -6.86 -5.77 4.95
N GLU A 133 -7.45 -5.90 6.14
CA GLU A 133 -8.81 -6.40 6.29
C GLU A 133 -9.86 -5.40 5.78
N ALA A 134 -9.64 -4.09 6.03
CA ALA A 134 -10.44 -3.05 5.39
C ALA A 134 -10.28 -3.10 3.86
N HIS A 135 -9.07 -3.20 3.35
CA HIS A 135 -8.79 -3.30 1.91
C HIS A 135 -9.51 -4.51 1.26
N ARG A 136 -9.41 -5.71 1.85
CA ARG A 136 -10.12 -6.92 1.39
C ARG A 136 -11.63 -6.71 1.30
N GLN A 137 -12.27 -6.21 2.36
CA GLN A 137 -13.73 -6.04 2.36
C GLN A 137 -14.19 -4.97 1.37
N VAL A 138 -13.41 -3.89 1.18
CA VAL A 138 -13.71 -2.85 0.19
C VAL A 138 -13.55 -3.37 -1.24
N ARG A 139 -12.46 -4.08 -1.55
CA ARG A 139 -12.21 -4.54 -2.93
C ARG A 139 -13.17 -5.66 -3.36
N GLN A 140 -13.54 -6.57 -2.46
CA GLN A 140 -14.56 -7.60 -2.73
C GLN A 140 -15.92 -6.95 -3.03
N TRP A 141 -16.28 -5.91 -2.28
CA TRP A 141 -17.46 -5.09 -2.58
C TRP A 141 -17.32 -4.37 -3.94
N ALA A 142 -16.15 -3.83 -4.26
CA ALA A 142 -15.88 -3.15 -5.52
C ALA A 142 -15.99 -4.10 -6.73
N GLN A 143 -15.32 -5.25 -6.71
CA GLN A 143 -15.41 -6.30 -7.74
C GLN A 143 -16.87 -6.71 -8.00
N LYS A 144 -17.66 -6.89 -6.93
CA LYS A 144 -19.09 -7.22 -7.02
C LYS A 144 -19.90 -6.10 -7.66
N ASN A 145 -19.69 -4.84 -7.27
CA ASN A 145 -20.60 -3.72 -7.57
C ASN A 145 -20.17 -2.82 -8.74
N ILE A 146 -18.88 -2.78 -9.12
CA ILE A 146 -18.41 -2.00 -10.28
C ILE A 146 -18.96 -2.63 -11.56
N LYS A 147 -19.59 -1.82 -12.41
CA LYS A 147 -20.18 -2.24 -13.71
C LYS A 147 -20.04 -1.12 -14.76
N PRO A 148 -20.00 -1.46 -16.06
CA PRO A 148 -20.09 -0.48 -17.13
C PRO A 148 -21.33 0.42 -17.00
N GLY A 149 -21.20 1.67 -17.44
CA GLY A 149 -22.22 2.71 -17.28
C GLY A 149 -22.08 3.57 -16.01
N GLN A 150 -21.28 3.16 -15.02
CA GLN A 150 -20.92 4.02 -13.88
C GLN A 150 -19.85 5.04 -14.29
N THR A 151 -19.94 6.25 -13.73
CA THR A 151 -18.83 7.22 -13.83
C THR A 151 -17.66 6.77 -12.96
N LEU A 152 -16.43 7.09 -13.39
CA LEU A 152 -15.25 6.82 -12.56
C LEU A 152 -15.28 7.60 -11.23
N THR A 153 -15.99 8.74 -11.20
CA THR A 153 -16.21 9.51 -9.96
C THR A 153 -17.06 8.74 -8.94
N GLU A 154 -18.15 8.09 -9.37
CA GLU A 154 -18.99 7.26 -8.50
C GLU A 154 -18.22 6.05 -7.96
N ILE A 155 -17.39 5.42 -8.80
CA ILE A 155 -16.54 4.29 -8.41
C ILE A 155 -15.50 4.72 -7.37
N ALA A 156 -14.77 5.80 -7.61
CA ALA A 156 -13.77 6.32 -6.68
C ALA A 156 -14.38 6.69 -5.32
N VAL A 157 -15.45 7.49 -5.32
CA VAL A 157 -16.13 7.91 -4.08
C VAL A 157 -16.71 6.70 -3.33
N GLY A 158 -17.26 5.71 -4.04
CA GLY A 158 -17.79 4.48 -3.45
C GLY A 158 -16.73 3.67 -2.68
N ILE A 159 -15.56 3.47 -3.28
CA ILE A 159 -14.40 2.80 -2.66
C ILE A 159 -13.91 3.60 -1.45
N GLU A 160 -13.69 4.90 -1.62
CA GLU A 160 -13.10 5.73 -0.58
C GLU A 160 -14.01 5.90 0.64
N ASP A 161 -15.32 6.07 0.44
CA ASP A 161 -16.28 6.15 1.54
C ASP A 161 -16.46 4.80 2.24
N ALA A 162 -16.23 3.69 1.54
CA ALA A 162 -16.16 2.37 2.16
C ALA A 162 -14.91 2.24 3.06
N VAL A 163 -13.72 2.63 2.60
CA VAL A 163 -12.50 2.66 3.43
C VAL A 163 -12.72 3.54 4.67
N ARG A 164 -13.15 4.80 4.49
CA ARG A 164 -13.40 5.75 5.58
C ARG A 164 -14.41 5.24 6.62
N ALA A 165 -15.42 4.49 6.19
CA ALA A 165 -16.40 3.88 7.10
C ALA A 165 -15.85 2.64 7.84
N LEU A 166 -14.96 1.87 7.20
CA LEU A 166 -14.39 0.64 7.77
C LEU A 166 -13.24 0.90 8.74
N THR A 167 -12.41 1.91 8.48
CA THR A 167 -11.44 2.41 9.46
C THR A 167 -12.13 3.18 10.59
N GLY A 168 -13.24 3.86 10.28
CA GLY A 168 -13.95 4.76 11.20
C GLY A 168 -13.47 6.21 11.14
N HIS A 169 -12.55 6.53 10.23
CA HIS A 169 -11.91 7.83 10.07
C HIS A 169 -12.40 8.49 8.78
N GLN A 170 -13.08 9.63 8.91
CA GLN A 170 -13.73 10.31 7.80
C GLN A 170 -12.82 11.30 7.08
N GLY A 171 -11.69 11.70 7.65
CA GLY A 171 -10.77 12.66 7.08
C GLY A 171 -11.42 14.02 6.83
N LEU A 172 -12.23 14.48 7.78
CA LEU A 172 -12.90 15.80 7.74
C LEU A 172 -12.44 16.71 8.89
N GLU A 173 -12.03 16.13 10.02
CA GLU A 173 -11.44 16.85 11.14
C GLU A 173 -9.91 16.90 10.96
N GLU A 174 -9.28 18.00 11.39
CA GLU A 174 -7.83 18.17 11.26
C GLU A 174 -7.10 17.03 12.00
N GLY A 175 -6.23 16.30 11.29
CA GLY A 175 -5.47 15.16 11.81
C GLY A 175 -6.19 13.81 11.78
N ASP A 176 -7.50 13.74 11.51
CA ASP A 176 -8.26 12.48 11.52
C ASP A 176 -7.73 11.47 10.48
N ALA A 177 -7.47 11.95 9.26
CA ALA A 177 -6.88 11.16 8.17
C ALA A 177 -5.39 10.80 8.38
N LEU A 178 -4.74 11.28 9.45
CA LEU A 178 -3.43 10.78 9.85
C LEU A 178 -3.53 9.55 10.76
N VAL A 179 -4.66 9.35 11.46
CA VAL A 179 -4.83 8.19 12.35
C VAL A 179 -5.09 6.92 11.54
N ALA A 180 -6.05 6.95 10.62
CA ALA A 180 -6.27 5.89 9.64
C ALA A 180 -7.15 6.41 8.48
N GLY A 181 -7.26 5.62 7.40
CA GLY A 181 -8.10 5.98 6.25
C GLY A 181 -7.48 5.57 4.93
N MET A 182 -7.62 6.44 3.92
CA MET A 182 -7.01 6.27 2.60
C MET A 182 -5.50 6.45 2.69
N GLY A 183 -4.72 5.41 2.36
CA GLY A 183 -3.26 5.51 2.30
C GLY A 183 -2.78 6.38 1.13
N PHE A 184 -3.55 6.41 0.04
CA PHE A 184 -3.39 7.28 -1.12
C PHE A 184 -4.73 7.28 -1.94
N PRO A 185 -4.90 8.13 -2.97
CA PRO A 185 -6.15 8.20 -3.74
C PRO A 185 -6.44 6.98 -4.60
N THR A 186 -7.73 6.67 -4.80
CA THR A 186 -8.15 5.53 -5.64
C THR A 186 -7.83 5.78 -7.11
N GLY A 187 -6.79 5.11 -7.61
CA GLY A 187 -6.45 4.99 -9.02
C GLY A 187 -7.48 4.17 -9.77
N LEU A 188 -7.92 4.68 -10.92
CA LEU A 188 -8.91 4.09 -11.83
C LEU A 188 -8.43 4.19 -13.29
N SER A 189 -7.16 3.87 -13.52
CA SER A 189 -6.51 3.99 -14.84
C SER A 189 -7.10 3.02 -15.85
N ILE A 190 -7.53 3.51 -17.02
CA ILE A 190 -8.16 2.68 -18.07
C ILE A 190 -7.27 2.48 -19.31
N ASN A 191 -7.31 1.27 -19.87
CA ASN A 191 -6.68 0.88 -21.13
C ASN A 191 -5.17 1.16 -21.14
N HIS A 192 -4.66 1.91 -22.11
CA HIS A 192 -3.26 2.34 -22.21
C HIS A 192 -2.73 3.15 -21.00
N CYS A 193 -3.59 3.75 -20.17
CA CYS A 193 -3.16 4.35 -18.91
C CYS A 193 -2.96 3.24 -17.88
N ALA A 194 -1.73 3.13 -17.35
CA ALA A 194 -1.32 2.11 -16.40
C ALA A 194 -1.63 2.53 -14.95
N ALA A 195 -1.20 3.74 -14.54
CA ALA A 195 -1.21 4.19 -13.16
C ALA A 195 -1.52 5.69 -13.01
N HIS A 196 -1.71 6.14 -11.76
CA HIS A 196 -1.83 7.55 -11.34
C HIS A 196 -2.98 8.38 -11.95
N TYR A 197 -4.00 7.75 -12.54
CA TYR A 197 -5.24 8.45 -12.92
C TYR A 197 -6.32 8.29 -11.84
N THR A 198 -6.86 9.41 -11.35
CA THR A 198 -8.13 9.43 -10.61
C THR A 198 -8.95 10.64 -11.09
N PRO A 199 -10.29 10.56 -11.22
CA PRO A 199 -11.07 11.68 -11.74
C PRO A 199 -10.93 12.94 -10.87
N ASN A 200 -10.69 14.09 -11.50
CA ASN A 200 -10.84 15.40 -10.87
C ASN A 200 -12.32 15.85 -10.87
N ALA A 201 -12.66 16.89 -10.11
CA ALA A 201 -14.01 17.46 -10.09
C ALA A 201 -14.50 17.83 -11.51
N GLY A 202 -15.75 17.48 -11.83
CA GLY A 202 -16.36 17.72 -13.14
C GLY A 202 -16.01 16.68 -14.22
N ASN A 203 -15.18 15.68 -13.92
CA ASN A 203 -14.93 14.55 -14.82
C ASN A 203 -16.24 13.77 -15.11
N LYS A 204 -16.45 13.41 -16.38
CA LYS A 204 -17.63 12.69 -16.89
C LYS A 204 -17.28 11.36 -17.57
N MET A 205 -16.09 10.82 -17.29
CA MET A 205 -15.66 9.54 -17.85
C MET A 205 -16.52 8.42 -17.26
N VAL A 206 -17.09 7.61 -18.15
CA VAL A 206 -17.95 6.47 -17.82
C VAL A 206 -17.20 5.20 -18.19
N LEU A 207 -17.20 4.22 -17.30
CA LEU A 207 -16.62 2.89 -17.53
C LEU A 207 -17.40 2.16 -18.64
N GLN A 208 -16.70 1.65 -19.65
CA GLN A 208 -17.27 0.90 -20.77
C GLN A 208 -17.08 -0.63 -20.58
N GLU A 209 -17.82 -1.41 -21.36
CA GLU A 209 -17.71 -2.89 -21.40
C GLU A 209 -16.30 -3.36 -21.79
N ASP A 210 -15.69 -2.62 -22.72
CA ASP A 210 -14.39 -2.92 -23.33
C ASP A 210 -13.20 -2.22 -22.62
N ASP A 211 -13.42 -1.58 -21.47
CA ASP A 211 -12.34 -0.95 -20.72
C ASP A 211 -11.57 -1.98 -19.85
N VAL A 212 -10.24 -1.88 -19.86
CA VAL A 212 -9.33 -2.57 -18.93
C VAL A 212 -8.91 -1.60 -17.83
N MET A 213 -9.60 -1.64 -16.70
CA MET A 213 -9.44 -0.72 -15.57
C MET A 213 -8.54 -1.31 -14.49
N LYS A 214 -7.51 -0.58 -14.06
CA LYS A 214 -6.76 -0.87 -12.83
C LYS A 214 -7.44 -0.16 -11.67
N ILE A 215 -7.72 -0.89 -10.59
CA ILE A 215 -8.22 -0.36 -9.33
C ILE A 215 -7.07 -0.49 -8.33
N ASP A 216 -6.44 0.65 -8.01
CA ASP A 216 -5.28 0.80 -7.13
C ASP A 216 -5.69 1.72 -5.98
N PHE A 217 -5.73 1.24 -4.72
CA PHE A 217 -6.10 2.09 -3.59
C PHE A 217 -5.45 1.67 -2.28
N GLY A 218 -4.93 2.64 -1.54
CA GLY A 218 -4.27 2.39 -0.26
C GLY A 218 -5.23 2.44 0.91
N VAL A 219 -5.00 1.60 1.92
CA VAL A 219 -5.57 1.78 3.26
C VAL A 219 -4.43 1.85 4.27
N HIS A 220 -4.50 2.77 5.24
CA HIS A 220 -3.50 2.85 6.31
C HIS A 220 -4.12 2.91 7.70
N VAL A 221 -3.34 2.47 8.69
CA VAL A 221 -3.60 2.62 10.14
C VAL A 221 -2.29 3.01 10.82
N ASN A 222 -2.28 4.10 11.57
CA ASN A 222 -1.10 4.72 12.18
C ASN A 222 0.06 4.97 11.20
N GLY A 223 -0.28 5.19 9.92
CA GLY A 223 0.68 5.39 8.82
C GLY A 223 1.25 4.10 8.21
N ASN A 224 0.88 2.92 8.71
CA ASN A 224 1.22 1.64 8.09
C ASN A 224 0.31 1.41 6.87
N ILE A 225 0.83 1.59 5.66
CA ILE A 225 0.04 1.60 4.41
C ILE A 225 0.03 0.20 3.79
N VAL A 226 -1.16 -0.34 3.55
CA VAL A 226 -1.36 -1.46 2.63
C VAL A 226 -1.63 -0.89 1.25
N ASP A 227 -0.65 -1.06 0.37
CA ASP A 227 -0.76 -0.91 -1.08
C ASP A 227 -1.18 -2.25 -1.71
N SER A 228 -2.19 -2.23 -2.58
CA SER A 228 -2.68 -3.40 -3.30
C SER A 228 -3.66 -2.98 -4.40
N ALA A 229 -3.53 -3.62 -5.55
CA ALA A 229 -4.25 -3.27 -6.76
C ALA A 229 -4.64 -4.54 -7.53
N PHE A 230 -5.70 -4.40 -8.32
CA PHE A 230 -6.19 -5.45 -9.20
C PHE A 230 -6.77 -4.84 -10.48
N THR A 231 -6.82 -5.63 -11.54
CA THR A 231 -7.44 -5.21 -12.80
C THR A 231 -8.84 -5.81 -12.94
N MET A 232 -9.78 -5.01 -13.43
CA MET A 232 -11.08 -5.46 -13.91
C MET A 232 -11.20 -5.21 -15.42
N ALA A 233 -11.74 -6.20 -16.11
CA ALA A 233 -12.30 -6.09 -17.45
C ALA A 233 -13.62 -6.86 -17.48
N PHE A 234 -14.56 -6.49 -18.35
CA PHE A 234 -15.85 -7.19 -18.47
C PHE A 234 -15.90 -8.10 -19.70
N ASN A 235 -15.17 -7.72 -20.77
CA ASN A 235 -14.98 -8.54 -21.94
C ASN A 235 -13.88 -9.62 -21.71
N PRO A 236 -14.21 -10.93 -21.78
CA PRO A 236 -13.25 -12.02 -21.52
C PRO A 236 -12.03 -12.06 -22.46
N ARG A 237 -12.02 -11.30 -23.56
CA ARG A 237 -10.83 -11.17 -24.44
C ARG A 237 -9.59 -10.64 -23.70
N TYR A 238 -9.77 -10.03 -22.54
CA TYR A 238 -8.68 -9.52 -21.71
C TYR A 238 -8.21 -10.47 -20.61
N ASP A 239 -8.94 -11.55 -20.31
CA ASP A 239 -8.59 -12.50 -19.24
C ASP A 239 -7.15 -13.04 -19.37
N PRO A 240 -6.65 -13.41 -20.58
CA PRO A 240 -5.25 -13.83 -20.74
C PRO A 240 -4.22 -12.76 -20.37
N LEU A 241 -4.52 -11.47 -20.55
CA LEU A 241 -3.65 -10.36 -20.15
C LEU A 241 -3.66 -10.18 -18.62
N LEU A 242 -4.84 -10.30 -17.99
CA LEU A 242 -4.97 -10.23 -16.54
C LEU A 242 -4.21 -11.40 -15.88
N GLU A 243 -4.33 -12.60 -16.45
CA GLU A 243 -3.66 -13.81 -15.95
C GLU A 243 -2.14 -13.76 -16.09
N ALA A 244 -1.61 -13.23 -17.20
CA ALA A 244 -0.17 -12.99 -17.37
C ALA A 244 0.39 -12.10 -16.24
N VAL A 245 -0.27 -10.96 -15.97
CA VAL A 245 0.16 -10.01 -14.93
C VAL A 245 -0.01 -10.59 -13.53
N LYS A 246 -1.12 -11.28 -13.26
CA LYS A 246 -1.37 -11.95 -11.97
C LYS A 246 -0.33 -13.05 -11.69
N ALA A 247 0.06 -13.81 -12.70
CA ALA A 247 1.12 -14.81 -12.60
C ALA A 247 2.48 -14.15 -12.34
N ALA A 248 2.82 -13.08 -13.07
CA ALA A 248 4.07 -12.34 -12.90
C ALA A 248 4.20 -11.70 -11.51
N THR A 249 3.13 -11.06 -11.00
CA THR A 249 3.09 -10.54 -9.61
C THR A 249 3.27 -11.65 -8.59
N ASN A 250 2.61 -12.80 -8.76
CA ASN A 250 2.76 -13.92 -7.84
C ASN A 250 4.17 -14.55 -7.89
N GLU A 251 4.83 -14.56 -9.04
CA GLU A 251 6.24 -14.96 -9.11
C GLU A 251 7.15 -13.96 -8.37
N GLY A 252 6.92 -12.66 -8.54
CA GLY A 252 7.62 -11.62 -7.77
C GLY A 252 7.46 -11.80 -6.26
N ILE A 253 6.23 -12.05 -5.80
CA ILE A 253 5.91 -12.35 -4.39
C ILE A 253 6.62 -13.63 -3.94
N LYS A 254 6.64 -14.68 -4.76
CA LYS A 254 7.30 -15.96 -4.46
C LYS A 254 8.81 -15.79 -4.29
N GLN A 255 9.47 -15.06 -5.18
CA GLN A 255 10.92 -14.78 -5.15
C GLN A 255 11.33 -13.80 -4.04
N ALA A 256 10.44 -12.91 -3.61
CA ALA A 256 10.70 -11.98 -2.51
C ALA A 256 11.00 -12.70 -1.19
N GLY A 257 11.95 -12.19 -0.41
CA GLY A 257 12.34 -12.73 0.89
C GLY A 257 13.66 -12.17 1.38
N ILE A 258 14.02 -12.43 2.64
CA ILE A 258 15.28 -11.96 3.23
C ILE A 258 16.46 -12.42 2.37
N ASP A 259 17.38 -11.51 2.08
CA ASP A 259 18.54 -11.65 1.19
C ASP A 259 18.26 -11.79 -0.32
N ALA A 260 16.99 -11.82 -0.76
CA ALA A 260 16.65 -11.85 -2.18
C ALA A 260 17.06 -10.53 -2.88
N ARG A 261 17.63 -10.63 -4.08
CA ARG A 261 18.13 -9.48 -4.85
C ARG A 261 17.05 -8.91 -5.76
N LEU A 262 16.91 -7.59 -5.76
CA LEU A 262 15.84 -6.91 -6.49
C LEU A 262 15.94 -7.12 -8.01
N GLY A 263 17.15 -7.06 -8.60
CA GLY A 263 17.34 -7.33 -10.03
C GLY A 263 17.09 -8.77 -10.46
N GLU A 264 17.24 -9.75 -9.56
CA GLU A 264 16.92 -11.17 -9.81
C GLU A 264 15.40 -11.40 -9.77
N ILE A 265 14.71 -10.79 -8.79
CA ILE A 265 13.24 -10.78 -8.70
C ILE A 265 12.64 -10.19 -10.00
N GLY A 266 13.17 -9.05 -10.47
CA GLY A 266 12.72 -8.45 -11.73
C GLY A 266 12.98 -9.32 -12.96
N GLY A 267 14.04 -10.12 -12.97
CA GLY A 267 14.30 -11.11 -14.01
C GLY A 267 13.24 -12.23 -14.03
N ALA A 268 12.89 -12.78 -12.86
CA ALA A 268 11.88 -13.83 -12.74
C ALA A 268 10.46 -13.33 -13.07
N ILE A 269 10.13 -12.10 -12.65
CA ILE A 269 8.88 -11.42 -13.04
C ILE A 269 8.80 -11.29 -14.56
N GLN A 270 9.87 -10.84 -15.21
CA GLN A 270 9.92 -10.67 -16.67
C GLN A 270 9.78 -12.00 -17.42
N GLU A 271 10.49 -13.04 -16.97
CA GLU A 271 10.43 -14.38 -17.57
C GLU A 271 9.00 -14.93 -17.55
N VAL A 272 8.28 -14.76 -16.44
CA VAL A 272 6.86 -15.16 -16.36
C VAL A 272 5.99 -14.25 -17.22
N MET A 273 6.12 -12.93 -17.13
CA MET A 273 5.29 -11.97 -17.89
C MET A 273 5.41 -12.18 -19.41
N GLU A 274 6.64 -12.23 -19.93
CA GLU A 274 6.94 -12.31 -21.36
C GLU A 274 6.81 -13.74 -21.93
N SER A 275 6.44 -14.72 -21.09
CA SER A 275 6.03 -16.06 -21.56
C SER A 275 4.59 -16.13 -22.10
N TYR A 276 3.79 -15.07 -21.91
CA TYR A 276 2.40 -14.99 -22.38
C TYR A 276 2.26 -14.22 -23.70
N GLU A 277 1.40 -14.75 -24.56
CA GLU A 277 0.87 -14.08 -25.75
C GLU A 277 -0.66 -13.99 -25.62
N VAL A 278 -1.24 -12.88 -26.07
CA VAL A 278 -2.69 -12.63 -26.00
C VAL A 278 -3.24 -12.21 -27.37
N GLU A 279 -4.38 -12.77 -27.78
CA GLU A 279 -5.08 -12.34 -28.99
C GLU A 279 -6.21 -11.38 -28.63
N ILE A 280 -6.16 -10.16 -29.17
CA ILE A 280 -7.21 -9.15 -29.01
C ILE A 280 -7.61 -8.67 -30.40
N ASP A 281 -8.90 -8.81 -30.71
CA ASP A 281 -9.51 -8.41 -32.00
C ASP A 281 -8.78 -8.99 -33.23
N GLY A 282 -8.40 -10.28 -33.16
CA GLY A 282 -7.70 -10.99 -34.23
C GLY A 282 -6.22 -10.62 -34.38
N THR A 283 -5.65 -9.85 -33.44
CA THR A 283 -4.24 -9.49 -33.42
C THR A 283 -3.55 -10.09 -32.19
N ALA A 284 -2.48 -10.85 -32.42
CA ALA A 284 -1.63 -11.39 -31.37
C ALA A 284 -0.65 -10.34 -30.82
N TYR A 285 -0.49 -10.30 -29.51
CA TYR A 285 0.42 -9.43 -28.79
C TYR A 285 1.23 -10.23 -27.75
N PRO A 286 2.57 -10.19 -27.77
CA PRO A 286 3.35 -10.62 -26.61
C PRO A 286 3.10 -9.64 -25.47
N VAL A 287 2.85 -10.16 -24.26
CA VAL A 287 2.71 -9.33 -23.06
C VAL A 287 4.08 -8.83 -22.64
N LYS A 288 4.22 -7.52 -22.40
CA LYS A 288 5.50 -6.90 -22.02
C LYS A 288 5.39 -6.28 -20.63
N SER A 289 6.40 -6.50 -19.81
CA SER A 289 6.59 -5.70 -18.59
C SER A 289 6.73 -4.22 -18.94
N ILE A 290 6.04 -3.33 -18.22
CA ILE A 290 6.26 -1.88 -18.32
C ILE A 290 7.57 -1.51 -17.61
N LYS A 291 8.68 -1.54 -18.34
CA LYS A 291 10.05 -1.54 -17.80
C LYS A 291 10.49 -0.32 -16.98
N ASN A 292 9.68 0.73 -16.93
CA ASN A 292 9.89 1.93 -16.11
C ASN A 292 8.83 2.13 -15.02
N LEU A 293 8.03 1.10 -14.74
CA LEU A 293 7.26 0.95 -13.51
C LEU A 293 7.87 -0.15 -12.64
N ASN A 294 7.72 -0.01 -11.33
CA ASN A 294 8.44 -0.80 -10.34
C ASN A 294 7.56 -0.95 -9.09
N GLY A 295 7.68 -2.06 -8.37
CA GLY A 295 7.29 -2.10 -6.97
C GLY A 295 8.27 -1.30 -6.10
N HIS A 296 8.00 -1.21 -4.80
CA HIS A 296 8.78 -0.34 -3.92
C HIS A 296 8.70 -0.75 -2.45
N THR A 297 9.66 -0.32 -1.63
CA THR A 297 9.51 -0.34 -0.17
C THR A 297 8.38 0.61 0.24
N ILE A 298 7.65 0.29 1.30
CA ILE A 298 6.67 1.16 1.96
C ILE A 298 7.22 1.54 3.34
N LEU A 299 7.13 2.83 3.71
CA LEU A 299 7.52 3.34 5.02
C LEU A 299 6.31 3.98 5.74
N PRO A 300 6.36 4.15 7.08
CA PRO A 300 5.29 4.83 7.80
C PRO A 300 5.01 6.23 7.23
N TYR A 301 3.77 6.47 6.82
CA TYR A 301 3.30 7.70 6.15
C TYR A 301 3.98 8.06 4.81
N ASN A 302 4.77 7.17 4.22
CA ASN A 302 5.43 7.41 2.95
C ASN A 302 5.34 6.17 2.05
N ILE A 303 4.56 6.31 0.96
CA ILE A 303 4.26 5.20 0.07
C ILE A 303 5.51 4.70 -0.67
N HIS A 304 6.40 5.60 -1.09
CA HIS A 304 7.65 5.27 -1.79
C HIS A 304 8.84 5.38 -0.83
N GLY A 305 9.32 4.23 -0.37
CA GLY A 305 10.50 4.09 0.47
C GLY A 305 11.82 4.20 -0.28
N THR A 306 12.85 3.52 0.22
CA THR A 306 14.24 3.66 -0.25
C THR A 306 14.68 2.67 -1.33
N LYS A 307 13.91 1.61 -1.59
CA LYS A 307 14.25 0.56 -2.56
C LYS A 307 13.14 0.40 -3.60
N SER A 308 13.55 0.09 -4.83
CA SER A 308 12.67 -0.12 -5.99
C SER A 308 12.76 -1.58 -6.43
N VAL A 309 11.63 -2.26 -6.63
CA VAL A 309 11.55 -3.64 -7.08
C VAL A 309 11.29 -3.63 -8.59
N PRO A 310 12.31 -3.90 -9.43
CA PRO A 310 12.13 -3.89 -10.87
C PRO A 310 11.24 -5.04 -11.33
N ILE A 311 10.53 -4.85 -12.44
CA ILE A 311 9.70 -5.88 -13.11
C ILE A 311 10.31 -6.36 -14.43
N VAL A 312 11.58 -5.99 -14.64
CA VAL A 312 12.47 -6.42 -15.72
C VAL A 312 13.82 -6.79 -15.12
N LYS A 313 14.57 -7.66 -15.81
CA LYS A 313 15.92 -8.02 -15.37
C LYS A 313 16.82 -6.79 -15.29
N SER A 314 17.46 -6.59 -14.14
CA SER A 314 18.43 -5.52 -13.93
C SER A 314 19.70 -6.04 -13.26
N ASN A 315 20.74 -5.22 -13.23
CA ASN A 315 21.97 -5.50 -12.48
C ASN A 315 21.88 -5.02 -11.01
N ASP A 316 20.68 -4.67 -10.52
CA ASP A 316 20.49 -4.24 -9.14
C ASP A 316 20.75 -5.40 -8.16
N ASN A 317 21.80 -5.23 -7.37
CA ASN A 317 22.27 -6.18 -6.38
C ASN A 317 21.76 -5.88 -4.96
N THR A 318 20.96 -4.82 -4.78
CA THR A 318 20.27 -4.47 -3.53
C THR A 318 19.44 -5.64 -3.05
N LYS A 319 19.38 -5.83 -1.73
CA LYS A 319 18.68 -6.93 -1.07
C LYS A 319 17.44 -6.46 -0.32
N MET A 320 16.45 -7.35 -0.23
CA MET A 320 15.39 -7.25 0.78
C MET A 320 15.93 -7.65 2.16
N GLU A 321 15.57 -6.90 3.19
CA GLU A 321 16.08 -7.02 4.56
C GLU A 321 14.99 -7.40 5.58
N GLU A 322 15.41 -7.95 6.72
CA GLU A 322 14.50 -8.29 7.82
C GLU A 322 13.79 -7.04 8.36
N GLY A 323 12.47 -7.00 8.23
CA GLY A 323 11.64 -5.89 8.66
C GLY A 323 11.22 -4.93 7.55
N ASP A 324 11.71 -5.09 6.32
CA ASP A 324 11.20 -4.35 5.16
C ASP A 324 9.70 -4.65 4.93
N VAL A 325 8.99 -3.67 4.39
CA VAL A 325 7.64 -3.82 3.82
C VAL A 325 7.72 -3.42 2.36
N PHE A 326 7.17 -4.22 1.46
CA PHE A 326 7.21 -3.96 0.02
C PHE A 326 5.82 -4.01 -0.61
N ALA A 327 5.53 -3.05 -1.47
CA ALA A 327 4.62 -3.21 -2.59
C ALA A 327 5.29 -4.09 -3.66
N ILE A 328 4.72 -5.25 -3.95
CA ILE A 328 5.07 -6.06 -5.12
C ILE A 328 3.96 -5.91 -6.15
N GLU A 329 4.14 -4.96 -7.06
CA GLU A 329 3.29 -4.69 -8.22
C GLU A 329 3.99 -5.09 -9.52
N THR A 330 3.21 -5.54 -10.50
CA THR A 330 3.69 -5.70 -11.88
C THR A 330 2.68 -5.15 -12.87
N PHE A 331 3.18 -4.70 -14.01
CA PHE A 331 2.38 -4.11 -15.08
C PHE A 331 2.69 -4.78 -16.42
N GLY A 332 1.68 -5.41 -17.01
CA GLY A 332 1.74 -5.96 -18.36
C GLY A 332 1.11 -5.00 -19.37
N SER A 333 1.69 -4.91 -20.57
CA SER A 333 1.22 -4.05 -21.66
C SER A 333 1.27 -4.77 -23.01
N THR A 334 0.26 -4.55 -23.84
CA THR A 334 0.28 -4.92 -25.28
C THR A 334 0.98 -3.87 -26.15
N GLY A 335 1.43 -2.76 -25.55
CA GLY A 335 2.01 -1.60 -26.23
C GLY A 335 3.54 -1.67 -26.38
N GLN A 336 4.21 -0.61 -25.94
CA GLN A 336 5.67 -0.50 -25.96
C GLN A 336 6.33 -1.14 -24.73
N GLY A 337 5.58 -1.39 -23.65
CA GLY A 337 6.17 -1.79 -22.37
C GLY A 337 6.93 -0.64 -21.72
N PHE A 338 6.44 0.59 -21.91
CA PHE A 338 7.05 1.81 -21.37
C PHE A 338 5.98 2.90 -21.25
N VAL A 339 5.92 3.57 -20.09
CA VAL A 339 4.97 4.66 -19.83
C VAL A 339 5.62 6.03 -19.88
N ARG A 340 4.83 7.02 -20.25
CA ARG A 340 5.13 8.45 -20.16
C ARG A 340 4.03 9.17 -19.40
N GLU A 341 4.32 10.37 -18.91
CA GLU A 341 3.32 11.26 -18.34
C GLU A 341 2.38 11.79 -19.43
N ASP A 342 1.06 11.70 -19.24
CA ASP A 342 0.05 12.26 -20.16
C ASP A 342 -1.27 12.51 -19.41
N GLY A 343 -2.06 13.49 -19.86
CA GLY A 343 -3.34 13.86 -19.23
C GLY A 343 -3.25 14.81 -18.02
N GLU A 344 -4.37 14.99 -17.32
CA GLU A 344 -4.47 15.95 -16.22
C GLU A 344 -3.98 15.36 -14.88
N VAL A 345 -3.04 16.04 -14.22
CA VAL A 345 -2.57 15.68 -12.87
C VAL A 345 -3.73 15.66 -11.88
N SER A 346 -3.91 14.54 -11.19
CA SER A 346 -4.88 14.37 -10.12
C SER A 346 -4.23 14.07 -8.76
N HIS A 347 -3.07 13.38 -8.75
CA HIS A 347 -2.35 12.92 -7.56
C HIS A 347 -1.22 13.87 -7.15
N TYR A 348 -1.05 14.05 -5.85
CA TYR A 348 -0.03 14.91 -5.24
C TYR A 348 0.43 14.33 -3.89
N ALA A 349 1.65 14.61 -3.46
CA ALA A 349 2.11 14.33 -2.09
C ALA A 349 2.99 15.46 -1.56
N LEU A 350 3.02 15.65 -0.23
CA LEU A 350 4.01 16.54 0.38
C LEU A 350 5.37 15.83 0.37
N ARG A 351 6.41 16.50 -0.13
CA ARG A 351 7.76 15.96 -0.10
C ARG A 351 8.33 15.96 1.32
N SER A 352 8.85 14.81 1.76
CA SER A 352 9.53 14.65 3.05
C SER A 352 10.84 15.45 3.10
N ASP A 353 11.49 15.64 1.94
CA ASP A 353 12.72 16.41 1.74
C ASP A 353 12.47 17.87 1.28
N ALA A 354 11.22 18.35 1.38
CA ALA A 354 10.81 19.66 0.87
C ALA A 354 11.74 20.81 1.31
N PRO A 355 12.09 21.74 0.39
CA PRO A 355 13.05 22.79 0.67
C PRO A 355 12.54 23.75 1.75
N LYS A 356 13.42 24.07 2.71
CA LYS A 356 13.13 25.00 3.80
C LYS A 356 13.27 26.44 3.31
N GLY A 357 12.16 27.03 2.86
CA GLY A 357 12.11 28.41 2.39
C GLY A 357 10.76 29.08 2.61
N ASP A 358 10.77 30.41 2.70
CA ASP A 358 9.54 31.19 2.87
C ASP A 358 8.75 31.29 1.56
N LEU A 359 7.63 30.58 1.50
CA LEU A 359 6.58 30.85 0.53
C LEU A 359 6.15 32.32 0.63
N ARG A 360 5.97 33.00 -0.50
CA ARG A 360 5.43 34.38 -0.53
C ARG A 360 3.92 34.41 -0.75
N LEU A 361 3.38 33.46 -1.50
CA LEU A 361 1.98 33.43 -1.89
C LEU A 361 1.08 32.94 -0.74
N THR A 362 0.15 33.79 -0.29
CA THR A 362 -0.75 33.48 0.85
C THR A 362 -1.63 32.24 0.61
N SER A 363 -2.13 32.03 -0.61
CA SER A 363 -2.92 30.84 -0.94
C SER A 363 -2.09 29.55 -0.89
N ALA A 364 -0.80 29.60 -1.27
CA ALA A 364 0.11 28.47 -1.11
C ALA A 364 0.41 28.18 0.37
N LYS A 365 0.61 29.21 1.21
CA LYS A 365 0.75 29.03 2.68
C LYS A 365 -0.49 28.37 3.29
N SER A 366 -1.68 28.88 2.95
CA SER A 366 -2.95 28.36 3.46
C SER A 366 -3.13 26.89 3.06
N LEU A 367 -2.90 26.57 1.79
CA LEU A 367 -3.03 25.21 1.28
C LEU A 367 -1.98 24.26 1.88
N LEU A 368 -0.74 24.70 2.06
CA LEU A 368 0.31 23.89 2.70
C LEU A 368 -0.05 23.54 4.14
N ASN A 369 -0.67 24.45 4.88
CA ASN A 369 -1.15 24.16 6.23
C ASN A 369 -2.28 23.11 6.21
N VAL A 370 -3.21 23.20 5.26
CA VAL A 370 -4.27 22.18 5.08
C VAL A 370 -3.66 20.82 4.74
N ILE A 371 -2.70 20.76 3.80
CA ILE A 371 -2.02 19.52 3.42
C ILE A 371 -1.29 18.90 4.62
N LYS A 372 -0.48 19.69 5.35
CA LYS A 372 0.27 19.21 6.51
C LYS A 372 -0.63 18.67 7.63
N LYS A 373 -1.77 19.31 7.88
CA LYS A 373 -2.70 18.91 8.94
C LYS A 373 -3.58 17.71 8.59
N ASN A 374 -3.89 17.48 7.31
CA ASN A 374 -4.84 16.44 6.91
C ASN A 374 -4.19 15.22 6.27
N PHE A 375 -3.08 15.40 5.55
CA PHE A 375 -2.41 14.32 4.80
C PHE A 375 -0.97 14.08 5.26
N GLY A 376 -0.30 15.10 5.80
CA GLY A 376 1.12 14.98 6.12
C GLY A 376 1.90 14.69 4.85
N THR A 377 2.60 13.55 4.79
CA THR A 377 3.28 13.01 3.60
C THR A 377 2.47 11.96 2.83
N LEU A 378 1.27 11.58 3.29
CA LEU A 378 0.39 10.68 2.54
C LEU A 378 -0.05 11.36 1.21
N PRO A 379 -0.08 10.62 0.09
CA PRO A 379 -0.62 11.17 -1.16
C PRO A 379 -2.11 11.53 -1.05
N PHE A 380 -2.49 12.61 -1.73
CA PHE A 380 -3.85 13.12 -1.81
C PHE A 380 -4.21 13.46 -3.26
N CYS A 381 -5.50 13.68 -3.54
CA CYS A 381 -5.96 14.17 -4.84
C CYS A 381 -6.80 15.43 -4.71
N ARG A 382 -7.09 16.08 -5.84
CA ARG A 382 -7.91 17.30 -5.89
C ARG A 382 -9.28 17.13 -5.21
N ARG A 383 -9.95 15.99 -5.43
CA ARG A 383 -11.23 15.66 -4.79
C ARG A 383 -11.16 15.65 -3.26
N TYR A 384 -10.00 15.37 -2.66
CA TYR A 384 -9.85 15.38 -1.20
C TYR A 384 -9.78 16.82 -0.67
N LEU A 385 -9.13 17.73 -1.42
CA LEU A 385 -9.17 19.16 -1.13
C LEU A 385 -10.59 19.72 -1.30
N ASP A 386 -11.30 19.34 -2.37
CA ASP A 386 -12.69 19.73 -2.60
C ASP A 386 -13.59 19.26 -1.44
N ARG A 387 -13.42 18.02 -0.96
CA ARG A 387 -14.16 17.45 0.18
C ARG A 387 -13.84 18.12 1.53
N LEU A 388 -12.64 18.70 1.68
CA LEU A 388 -12.26 19.58 2.80
C LEU A 388 -12.74 21.04 2.62
N GLY A 389 -13.61 21.31 1.65
CA GLY A 389 -14.15 22.65 1.39
C GLY A 389 -13.11 23.65 0.85
N GLN A 390 -11.99 23.18 0.30
CA GLN A 390 -11.01 24.06 -0.32
C GLN A 390 -11.51 24.53 -1.69
N GLU A 391 -11.56 25.84 -1.90
CA GLU A 391 -11.91 26.44 -3.18
C GLU A 391 -10.71 27.15 -3.83
N LYS A 392 -10.70 27.22 -5.17
CA LYS A 392 -9.75 28.04 -5.97
C LYS A 392 -8.26 27.78 -5.64
N TYR A 393 -7.95 26.62 -5.09
CA TYR A 393 -6.63 26.27 -4.55
C TYR A 393 -5.57 26.00 -5.62
N LEU A 394 -5.94 25.79 -6.88
CA LEU A 394 -5.02 25.40 -7.96
C LEU A 394 -3.81 26.35 -8.13
N LEU A 395 -4.00 27.67 -7.95
CA LEU A 395 -2.88 28.62 -7.98
C LEU A 395 -1.90 28.39 -6.82
N GLY A 396 -2.41 28.08 -5.62
CA GLY A 396 -1.60 27.72 -4.47
C GLY A 396 -0.90 26.37 -4.67
N LEU A 397 -1.62 25.37 -5.17
CA LEU A 397 -1.11 24.02 -5.42
C LEU A 397 0.02 24.04 -6.46
N ASN A 398 -0.19 24.69 -7.61
CA ASN A 398 0.83 24.85 -8.64
C ASN A 398 2.06 25.60 -8.09
N ASN A 399 1.87 26.60 -7.22
CA ASN A 399 2.99 27.28 -6.57
C ASN A 399 3.77 26.36 -5.62
N LEU A 400 3.11 25.46 -4.87
CA LEU A 400 3.79 24.46 -4.04
C LEU A 400 4.59 23.46 -4.88
N VAL A 401 4.04 23.04 -6.04
CA VAL A 401 4.72 22.15 -6.99
C VAL A 401 5.94 22.83 -7.62
N SER A 402 5.79 24.06 -8.14
CA SER A 402 6.92 24.80 -8.74
C SER A 402 8.02 25.19 -7.74
N ASN A 403 7.77 25.12 -6.43
CA ASN A 403 8.77 25.32 -5.38
C ASN A 403 9.31 24.00 -4.80
N GLY A 404 8.95 22.84 -5.38
CA GLY A 404 9.44 21.53 -4.92
C GLY A 404 8.97 21.12 -3.53
N ILE A 405 7.88 21.70 -3.01
CA ILE A 405 7.33 21.39 -1.69
C ILE A 405 6.31 20.26 -1.78
N VAL A 406 5.51 20.27 -2.84
CA VAL A 406 4.54 19.22 -3.17
C VAL A 406 5.00 18.58 -4.48
N GLU A 407 5.02 17.25 -4.54
CA GLU A 407 5.22 16.52 -5.78
C GLU A 407 3.87 16.28 -6.46
N SER A 408 3.87 16.26 -7.80
CA SER A 408 2.71 15.95 -8.63
C SER A 408 2.96 14.64 -9.38
N TYR A 409 2.02 13.72 -9.31
CA TYR A 409 2.09 12.44 -10.03
C TYR A 409 1.04 12.47 -11.16
N PRO A 410 1.45 12.79 -12.41
CA PRO A 410 0.56 12.74 -13.57
C PRO A 410 0.19 11.29 -13.93
N PRO A 411 -0.92 11.05 -14.65
CA PRO A 411 -1.24 9.73 -15.17
C PRO A 411 -0.12 9.18 -16.07
N LEU A 412 0.15 7.89 -15.91
CA LEU A 412 1.23 7.20 -16.62
C LEU A 412 0.64 6.32 -17.73
N VAL A 413 1.00 6.60 -18.99
CA VAL A 413 0.37 5.99 -20.18
C VAL A 413 1.39 5.35 -21.12
N ASP A 414 1.08 4.16 -21.63
CA ASP A 414 1.73 3.56 -22.79
C ASP A 414 1.09 4.14 -24.08
N ARG A 415 1.51 3.68 -25.26
CA ARG A 415 0.98 4.04 -26.57
C ARG A 415 -0.54 3.87 -26.62
N LYS A 416 -1.26 4.98 -26.87
CA LYS A 416 -2.70 5.00 -27.13
C LYS A 416 -3.14 3.88 -28.09
N GLY A 417 -4.12 3.10 -27.66
CA GLY A 417 -4.60 1.90 -28.34
C GLY A 417 -4.03 0.58 -27.80
N SER A 418 -3.04 0.62 -26.89
CA SER A 418 -2.67 -0.55 -26.09
C SER A 418 -3.63 -0.76 -24.91
N TYR A 419 -3.50 -1.93 -24.29
CA TYR A 419 -4.13 -2.27 -23.02
C TYR A 419 -3.03 -2.56 -22.00
N THR A 420 -3.27 -2.14 -20.75
CA THR A 420 -2.39 -2.40 -19.61
C THR A 420 -3.18 -2.99 -18.45
N ALA A 421 -2.56 -3.93 -17.73
CA ALA A 421 -3.10 -4.56 -16.52
C ALA A 421 -2.07 -4.49 -15.38
N GLN A 422 -2.54 -4.45 -14.14
CA GLN A 422 -1.79 -4.42 -12.88
C GLN A 422 -2.36 -5.44 -11.89
N PHE A 423 -1.48 -6.09 -11.13
CA PHE A 423 -1.82 -6.79 -9.89
C PHE A 423 -0.75 -6.50 -8.84
N GLU A 424 -1.15 -6.33 -7.58
CA GLU A 424 -0.23 -5.89 -6.52
C GLU A 424 -0.61 -6.39 -5.12
N HIS A 425 0.41 -6.76 -4.35
CA HIS A 425 0.29 -6.97 -2.90
C HIS A 425 1.40 -6.31 -2.10
N THR A 426 1.02 -5.72 -0.96
CA THR A 426 1.92 -5.50 0.17
C THR A 426 2.36 -6.83 0.77
N ILE A 427 3.67 -6.97 1.01
CA ILE A 427 4.29 -8.06 1.77
C ILE A 427 5.12 -7.51 2.93
N LEU A 428 5.13 -8.22 4.06
CA LEU A 428 5.96 -7.92 5.23
C LEU A 428 7.07 -8.97 5.33
N ILE A 429 8.32 -8.53 5.31
CA ILE A 429 9.50 -9.38 5.47
C ILE A 429 9.76 -9.58 6.98
N ARG A 430 8.86 -10.29 7.67
CA ARG A 430 8.93 -10.49 9.14
C ARG A 430 10.12 -11.38 9.53
N PRO A 431 10.58 -11.36 10.81
CA PRO A 431 11.72 -12.15 11.25
C PRO A 431 11.57 -13.67 11.09
N THR A 432 10.35 -14.21 11.20
CA THR A 432 10.08 -15.66 11.14
C THR A 432 9.59 -16.14 9.76
N VAL A 433 8.75 -15.34 9.08
CA VAL A 433 8.04 -15.67 7.83
C VAL A 433 7.94 -14.43 6.93
N LYS A 434 7.62 -14.63 5.65
CA LYS A 434 7.07 -13.57 4.79
C LYS A 434 5.54 -13.59 4.95
N GLU A 435 4.90 -12.45 5.20
CA GLU A 435 3.43 -12.35 5.24
C GLU A 435 2.91 -11.51 4.08
N VAL A 436 2.18 -12.12 3.15
CA VAL A 436 1.45 -11.41 2.08
C VAL A 436 0.17 -10.84 2.70
N ILE A 437 0.32 -9.70 3.38
CA ILE A 437 -0.70 -9.15 4.30
C ILE A 437 -2.03 -8.88 3.60
N SER A 438 -1.97 -8.45 2.34
CA SER A 438 -3.13 -8.08 1.54
C SER A 438 -3.68 -9.23 0.67
N ARG A 439 -3.17 -10.46 0.80
CA ARG A 439 -3.77 -11.63 0.14
C ARG A 439 -5.23 -11.79 0.58
N GLY A 440 -6.09 -12.22 -0.34
CA GLY A 440 -7.47 -12.60 -0.07
C GLY A 440 -7.87 -13.88 -0.79
N GLU A 441 -9.17 -14.20 -0.78
CA GLU A 441 -9.72 -15.30 -1.58
C GLU A 441 -9.88 -14.94 -3.08
N ASP A 442 -9.70 -13.67 -3.42
CA ASP A 442 -9.97 -13.08 -4.73
C ASP A 442 -8.73 -12.95 -5.64
N TYR A 443 -7.57 -12.61 -5.06
CA TYR A 443 -6.25 -12.67 -5.69
C TYR A 443 -5.13 -12.72 -4.64
#